data_AF-A0A396NSB6-F1
#
_entry.id   AF-A0A396NSB6-F1
#
_cell.length_a   1.000
_cell.length_b   1.000
_cell.length_c   1.000
_cell.angle_alpha   90.00
_cell.angle_beta   90.00
_cell.angle_gamma   90.00
#
_symmetry.space_group_name_H-M   'P 1'
#
loop_
_entity.id
_entity.type
_entity.pdbx_description
1 polymer ?
#
loop_
_entity_poly.entity_id
_entity_poly.type
_entity_poly.pdbx_seq_one_letter_code
_entity_poly.pdbx_strand_id
1 'polypeptide(L)'
;MITIHEKTAQTFDTIGLGTLVPGSCIVTEELNGAYELELKHPYDDGGKWKRIERGRILYASTPRGMQPFRIYYVKPTMKEIAVNARHIFYDLLDNQCEPISHSGTAGAALAALQAAFAYPMPFSFDTDISLTGTLTTGRMNPVQALLSDDDEATSFVKGYGGELLRDGFRVSVKAALGQDRGVSIRYGKNLVGLEVTEDESEVKTRIICYGKNGSVTLESPHLGDYIYPKIHTLTEENKSISEVQAEAQKLLDEGCDIPSINIKVDFVALERTVEYREYAVLEEVFLGDMVTVINTKMGFQKQAKVISYEWNCLLEQYNEVELGDFIPTLAASVTSGVKSGSLASSAYINAASVMTLLQQHLNDFENPHHVTAAQVQS
;
A
#
# COMPACT_ATOMS: atom_id res chain seq x y z
N MET A 1 -20.28 2.75 10.73
CA MET A 1 -21.42 2.07 10.02
C MET A 1 -21.01 1.81 8.58
N ILE A 2 -21.16 0.60 8.04
CA ILE A 2 -20.78 0.27 6.65
C ILE A 2 -22.02 0.25 5.76
N THR A 3 -21.95 0.92 4.60
CA THR A 3 -23.02 0.93 3.59
C THR A 3 -22.53 0.32 2.29
N ILE A 4 -23.46 -0.20 1.49
CA ILE A 4 -23.17 -0.74 0.16
C ILE A 4 -23.97 0.02 -0.89
N HIS A 5 -23.32 0.31 -2.00
CA HIS A 5 -23.83 1.16 -3.06
C HIS A 5 -23.80 0.44 -4.41
N GLU A 6 -24.60 0.93 -5.35
CA GLU A 6 -24.62 0.39 -6.70
C GLU A 6 -23.29 0.60 -7.43
N LYS A 7 -23.04 -0.23 -8.46
CA LYS A 7 -21.77 -0.24 -9.20
C LYS A 7 -21.43 1.10 -9.84
N THR A 8 -22.46 1.89 -10.18
CA THR A 8 -22.34 3.19 -10.86
C THR A 8 -22.41 4.38 -9.91
N ALA A 9 -22.43 4.17 -8.59
CA ALA A 9 -22.52 5.26 -7.62
C ALA A 9 -21.27 6.16 -7.71
N GLN A 10 -21.51 7.48 -7.77
CA GLN A 10 -20.47 8.51 -7.76
C GLN A 10 -20.53 9.41 -6.52
N THR A 11 -21.65 9.34 -5.77
CA THR A 11 -21.84 10.03 -4.49
C THR A 11 -22.25 9.01 -3.43
N PHE A 12 -21.91 9.30 -2.17
CA PHE A 12 -22.10 8.39 -1.02
C PHE A 12 -22.81 9.08 0.15
N ASP A 13 -23.60 10.11 -0.16
CA ASP A 13 -24.38 10.94 0.75
C ASP A 13 -25.68 10.26 1.24
N THR A 14 -26.04 9.13 0.64
CA THR A 14 -27.19 8.30 1.03
C THR A 14 -26.73 6.95 1.58
N ILE A 15 -27.68 6.13 2.07
CA ILE A 15 -27.37 4.74 2.49
C ILE A 15 -27.21 3.76 1.31
N GLY A 16 -27.36 4.22 0.06
CA GLY A 16 -27.27 3.38 -1.13
C GLY A 16 -28.28 2.22 -1.13
N LEU A 17 -27.77 1.00 -1.32
CA LEU A 17 -28.53 -0.24 -1.22
C LEU A 17 -28.80 -0.67 0.23
N GLY A 18 -28.27 0.08 1.20
CA GLY A 18 -28.49 -0.06 2.63
C GLY A 18 -27.23 -0.41 3.42
N THR A 19 -27.41 -0.64 4.71
CA THR A 19 -26.31 -0.99 5.62
C THR A 19 -25.96 -2.46 5.56
N LEU A 20 -24.70 -2.77 5.88
CA LEU A 20 -24.19 -4.12 6.15
C LEU A 20 -23.83 -4.25 7.64
N VAL A 21 -23.88 -5.48 8.16
CA VAL A 21 -23.46 -5.80 9.54
C VAL A 21 -22.45 -6.96 9.47
N PRO A 22 -21.23 -6.70 8.96
CA PRO A 22 -20.23 -7.73 8.83
C PRO A 22 -19.66 -8.12 10.20
N GLY A 23 -19.09 -9.32 10.29
CA GLY A 23 -18.34 -9.77 11.46
C GLY A 23 -16.91 -9.21 11.50
N SER A 24 -16.36 -8.82 10.33
CA SER A 24 -15.06 -8.17 10.22
C SER A 24 -15.05 -7.22 9.01
N CYS A 25 -14.36 -6.08 9.17
CA CYS A 25 -14.06 -5.14 8.09
C CYS A 25 -12.75 -4.43 8.42
N ILE A 26 -11.72 -4.73 7.63
CA ILE A 26 -10.35 -4.25 7.83
C ILE A 26 -9.92 -3.48 6.59
N VAL A 27 -9.31 -2.32 6.78
CA VAL A 27 -8.71 -1.51 5.72
C VAL A 27 -7.21 -1.47 5.92
N THR A 28 -6.46 -1.66 4.83
CA THR A 28 -5.00 -1.51 4.81
C THR A 28 -4.66 -0.43 3.79
N GLU A 29 -3.86 0.55 4.19
CA GLU A 29 -3.36 1.61 3.30
C GLU A 29 -1.85 1.76 3.48
N GLU A 30 -1.14 1.88 2.35
CA GLU A 30 0.29 2.14 2.27
C GLU A 30 0.53 3.45 1.51
N LEU A 31 1.53 4.22 1.95
CA LEU A 31 1.92 5.48 1.33
C LEU A 31 2.35 5.23 -0.12
N ASN A 32 1.67 5.87 -1.08
CA ASN A 32 1.81 5.59 -2.52
C ASN A 32 1.60 4.13 -2.95
N GLY A 33 1.23 3.23 -2.04
CA GLY A 33 1.13 1.79 -2.23
C GLY A 33 -0.32 1.31 -2.28
N ALA A 34 -0.58 0.15 -1.68
CA ALA A 34 -1.90 -0.46 -1.62
C ALA A 34 -2.94 0.41 -0.87
N TYR A 35 -4.21 0.25 -1.22
CA TYR A 35 -5.34 0.75 -0.42
C TYR A 35 -6.52 -0.20 -0.60
N GLU A 36 -6.59 -1.19 0.28
CA GLU A 36 -7.48 -2.35 0.17
C GLU A 36 -8.39 -2.47 1.39
N LEU A 37 -9.49 -3.21 1.21
CA LEU A 37 -10.47 -3.52 2.23
C LEU A 37 -10.82 -5.00 2.17
N GLU A 38 -10.73 -5.68 3.31
CA GLU A 38 -11.24 -7.03 3.50
C GLU A 38 -12.50 -7.01 4.38
N LEU A 39 -13.56 -7.67 3.94
CA LEU A 39 -14.82 -7.73 4.67
C LEU A 39 -15.36 -9.15 4.72
N LYS A 40 -15.80 -9.58 5.90
CA LYS A 40 -16.44 -10.88 6.14
C LYS A 40 -17.84 -10.66 6.69
N HIS A 41 -18.85 -11.08 5.94
CA HIS A 41 -20.25 -10.90 6.28
C HIS A 41 -20.97 -12.24 6.46
N PRO A 42 -21.62 -12.49 7.61
CA PRO A 42 -22.41 -13.71 7.79
C PRO A 42 -23.64 -13.71 6.88
N TYR A 43 -24.26 -14.87 6.68
CA TYR A 43 -25.58 -14.91 6.06
C TYR A 43 -26.63 -14.44 7.06
N ASP A 44 -26.98 -13.16 7.00
CA ASP A 44 -28.01 -12.59 7.86
C ASP A 44 -29.43 -12.95 7.37
N ASP A 45 -30.35 -13.17 8.31
CA ASP A 45 -31.76 -13.48 8.03
C ASP A 45 -32.47 -12.36 7.24
N GLY A 46 -32.01 -11.12 7.40
CA GLY A 46 -32.49 -9.96 6.66
C GLY A 46 -32.10 -9.94 5.18
N GLY A 47 -31.27 -10.89 4.73
CA GLY A 47 -30.83 -11.02 3.35
C GLY A 47 -29.92 -9.90 2.87
N LYS A 48 -29.31 -9.10 3.76
CA LYS A 48 -28.38 -8.02 3.39
C LYS A 48 -27.15 -8.54 2.67
N TRP A 49 -26.69 -9.74 3.01
CA TRP A 49 -25.62 -10.45 2.32
C TRP A 49 -25.84 -10.55 0.79
N LYS A 50 -27.10 -10.61 0.33
CA LYS A 50 -27.44 -10.66 -1.12
C LYS A 50 -27.07 -9.39 -1.87
N ARG A 51 -26.81 -8.30 -1.14
CA ARG A 51 -26.34 -7.03 -1.73
C ARG A 51 -24.85 -7.12 -2.12
N ILE A 52 -24.10 -8.04 -1.51
CA ILE A 52 -22.67 -8.18 -1.75
C ILE A 52 -22.45 -8.86 -3.11
N GLU A 53 -21.91 -8.10 -4.06
CA GLU A 53 -21.67 -8.56 -5.42
C GLU A 53 -20.43 -7.87 -5.99
N ARG A 54 -19.73 -8.54 -6.91
CA ARG A 54 -18.60 -7.96 -7.64
C ARG A 54 -19.01 -6.66 -8.35
N GLY A 55 -18.17 -5.65 -8.20
CA GLY A 55 -18.32 -4.32 -8.78
C GLY A 55 -19.14 -3.36 -7.93
N ARG A 56 -19.89 -3.82 -6.92
CA ARG A 56 -20.54 -2.90 -5.97
C ARG A 56 -19.53 -2.23 -5.06
N ILE A 57 -19.94 -1.11 -4.48
CA ILE A 57 -19.04 -0.24 -3.72
C ILE A 57 -19.40 -0.32 -2.25
N LEU A 58 -18.43 -0.70 -1.42
CA LEU A 58 -18.50 -0.58 0.03
C LEU A 58 -18.08 0.82 0.42
N TYR A 59 -18.81 1.46 1.33
CA TYR A 59 -18.42 2.74 1.91
C TYR A 59 -18.18 2.52 3.41
N ALA A 60 -16.92 2.65 3.81
CA ALA A 60 -16.42 2.20 5.11
C ALA A 60 -15.51 3.25 5.76
N SER A 61 -15.39 3.19 7.09
CA SER A 61 -14.59 4.13 7.89
C SER A 61 -13.10 3.86 7.73
N THR A 62 -12.32 4.91 7.53
CA THR A 62 -10.86 4.93 7.60
C THR A 62 -10.44 6.07 8.54
N PRO A 63 -9.15 6.17 8.93
CA PRO A 63 -8.70 7.23 9.82
C PRO A 63 -9.06 8.64 9.34
N ARG A 64 -9.00 8.89 8.03
CA ARG A 64 -9.31 10.20 7.42
C ARG A 64 -10.79 10.36 7.03
N GLY A 65 -11.67 9.47 7.49
CA GLY A 65 -13.11 9.52 7.23
C GLY A 65 -13.59 8.36 6.35
N MET A 66 -14.82 8.48 5.87
CA MET A 66 -15.46 7.40 5.12
C MET A 66 -14.97 7.38 3.66
N GLN A 67 -14.51 6.22 3.18
CA GLN A 67 -13.98 6.02 1.83
C GLN A 67 -14.71 4.92 1.05
N PRO A 68 -14.82 5.04 -0.29
CA PRO A 68 -15.44 4.04 -1.15
C PRO A 68 -14.43 2.99 -1.66
N PHE A 69 -14.82 1.72 -1.60
CA PHE A 69 -14.04 0.56 -2.01
C PHE A 69 -14.84 -0.33 -2.96
N ARG A 70 -14.33 -0.56 -4.17
CA ARG A 70 -14.99 -1.42 -5.17
C ARG A 70 -14.64 -2.89 -4.94
N ILE A 71 -15.66 -3.72 -4.77
CA ILE A 71 -15.51 -5.16 -4.61
C ILE A 71 -15.02 -5.77 -5.92
N TYR A 72 -13.84 -6.39 -5.91
CA TYR A 72 -13.30 -7.09 -7.08
C TYR A 72 -13.31 -8.62 -6.91
N TYR A 73 -13.31 -9.11 -5.67
CA TYR A 73 -13.30 -10.53 -5.34
C TYR A 73 -14.39 -10.86 -4.33
N VAL A 74 -15.14 -11.94 -4.59
CA VAL A 74 -16.21 -12.44 -3.72
C VAL A 74 -16.04 -13.93 -3.54
N LYS A 75 -15.97 -14.38 -2.28
CA LYS A 75 -15.79 -15.78 -1.90
C LYS A 75 -16.88 -16.19 -0.91
N PRO A 76 -18.03 -16.69 -1.39
CA PRO A 76 -19.02 -17.30 -0.53
C PRO A 76 -18.51 -18.64 0.01
N THR A 77 -18.78 -18.91 1.28
CA THR A 77 -18.54 -20.20 1.93
C THR A 77 -19.85 -20.70 2.54
N MET A 78 -19.84 -21.86 3.21
CA MET A 78 -21.03 -22.34 3.94
C MET A 78 -21.40 -21.47 5.14
N LYS A 79 -20.50 -20.62 5.64
CA LYS A 79 -20.70 -19.83 6.88
C LYS A 79 -20.90 -18.34 6.62
N GLU A 80 -20.14 -17.79 5.70
CA GLU A 80 -20.07 -16.35 5.45
C GLU A 80 -19.64 -16.05 4.01
N ILE A 81 -19.78 -14.79 3.61
CA ILE A 81 -19.20 -14.23 2.39
C ILE A 81 -17.99 -13.39 2.78
N ALA A 82 -16.82 -13.76 2.27
CA ALA A 82 -15.62 -12.94 2.33
C ALA A 82 -15.46 -12.16 1.01
N VAL A 83 -15.07 -10.89 1.09
CA VAL A 83 -14.79 -10.07 -0.07
C VAL A 83 -13.48 -9.30 0.09
N ASN A 84 -12.80 -9.11 -1.03
CA ASN A 84 -11.72 -8.13 -1.15
C ASN A 84 -12.20 -7.01 -2.06
N ALA A 85 -11.97 -5.79 -1.61
CA ALA A 85 -12.28 -4.56 -2.31
C ALA A 85 -11.04 -3.67 -2.33
N ARG A 86 -10.95 -2.83 -3.36
CA ARG A 86 -9.86 -1.86 -3.53
C ARG A 86 -10.45 -0.46 -3.49
N HIS A 87 -9.73 0.52 -2.97
CA HIS A 87 -10.18 1.91 -2.98
C HIS A 87 -10.63 2.31 -4.40
N ILE A 88 -11.68 3.14 -4.51
CA ILE A 88 -12.27 3.50 -5.81
C ILE A 88 -11.25 4.07 -6.80
N PHE A 89 -10.19 4.70 -6.29
CA PHE A 89 -8.98 5.11 -7.04
C PHE A 89 -8.51 4.07 -8.06
N TYR A 90 -8.55 2.78 -7.73
CA TYR A 90 -8.06 1.73 -8.61
C TYR A 90 -9.01 1.39 -9.78
N ASP A 91 -10.17 2.03 -9.88
CA ASP A 91 -10.94 2.03 -11.14
C ASP A 91 -10.13 2.66 -12.29
N LEU A 92 -9.16 3.52 -11.95
CA LEU A 92 -8.18 4.04 -12.91
C LEU A 92 -7.38 2.93 -13.61
N LEU A 93 -7.25 1.73 -13.04
CA LEU A 93 -6.55 0.60 -13.68
C LEU A 93 -7.27 0.10 -14.93
N ASP A 94 -8.58 0.32 -15.03
CA ASP A 94 -9.42 -0.19 -16.11
C ASP A 94 -9.44 0.78 -17.32
N ASN A 95 -8.63 1.83 -17.29
CA ASN A 95 -8.47 2.81 -18.37
C ASN A 95 -7.03 2.83 -18.90
N GLN A 96 -6.83 3.47 -20.04
CA GLN A 96 -5.54 3.65 -20.68
C GLN A 96 -5.29 5.14 -20.92
N CYS A 97 -4.04 5.57 -20.78
CA CYS A 97 -3.58 6.86 -21.26
C CYS A 97 -2.92 6.69 -22.63
N GLU A 98 -3.22 7.57 -23.57
CA GLU A 98 -2.33 7.80 -24.71
C GLU A 98 -0.98 8.34 -24.22
N PRO A 99 0.11 8.20 -25.01
CA PRO A 99 1.43 8.68 -24.59
C PRO A 99 1.41 10.15 -24.17
N ILE A 100 2.00 10.43 -23.00
CA ILE A 100 2.10 11.77 -22.43
C ILE A 100 3.53 12.27 -22.61
N SER A 101 3.68 13.52 -23.04
CA SER A 101 4.95 14.24 -23.02
C SER A 101 4.68 15.65 -22.54
N HIS A 102 5.03 15.94 -21.30
CA HIS A 102 4.83 17.24 -20.67
C HIS A 102 6.09 17.67 -19.92
N SER A 103 6.45 18.94 -20.08
CA SER A 103 7.45 19.63 -19.26
C SER A 103 6.87 20.95 -18.79
N GLY A 104 6.89 21.19 -17.48
CA GLY A 104 6.20 22.34 -16.90
C GLY A 104 5.89 22.15 -15.43
N THR A 105 4.79 22.77 -14.97
CA THR A 105 4.36 22.72 -13.57
C THR A 105 3.63 21.40 -13.26
N ALA A 106 3.73 20.95 -12.02
CA ALA A 106 3.05 19.74 -11.54
C ALA A 106 1.53 19.75 -11.82
N GLY A 107 0.86 20.88 -11.59
CA GLY A 107 -0.57 21.03 -11.88
C GLY A 107 -0.90 20.87 -13.37
N ALA A 108 -0.07 21.40 -14.27
CA ALA A 108 -0.27 21.24 -15.71
C ALA A 108 0.01 19.80 -16.18
N ALA A 109 0.95 19.10 -15.52
CA ALA A 109 1.21 17.69 -15.78
C ALA A 109 0.03 16.79 -15.39
N LEU A 110 -0.63 17.02 -14.24
CA LEU A 110 -1.85 16.30 -13.88
C LEU A 110 -3.01 16.56 -14.86
N ALA A 111 -3.14 17.79 -15.33
CA ALA A 111 -4.13 18.13 -16.36
C ALA A 111 -3.84 17.41 -17.69
N ALA A 112 -2.57 17.32 -18.09
CA ALA A 112 -2.15 16.56 -19.27
C ALA A 112 -2.43 15.05 -19.11
N LEU A 113 -2.19 14.49 -17.92
CA LEU A 113 -2.51 13.10 -17.60
C LEU A 113 -4.01 12.82 -17.73
N GLN A 114 -4.86 13.68 -17.15
CA GLN A 114 -6.30 13.51 -17.25
C GLN A 114 -6.81 13.65 -18.69
N ALA A 115 -6.23 14.57 -19.47
CA ALA A 115 -6.58 14.75 -20.88
C ALA A 115 -6.17 13.56 -21.77
N ALA A 116 -5.20 12.75 -21.32
CA ALA A 116 -4.72 11.58 -22.06
C ALA A 116 -5.61 10.33 -21.88
N PHE A 117 -6.63 10.38 -21.02
CA PHE A 117 -7.51 9.24 -20.77
C PHE A 117 -8.25 8.83 -22.04
N ALA A 118 -8.17 7.53 -22.38
CA ALA A 118 -8.89 6.96 -23.51
C ALA A 118 -10.41 6.94 -23.26
N TYR A 119 -10.83 6.87 -22.00
CA TYR A 119 -12.23 6.93 -21.59
C TYR A 119 -12.46 8.00 -20.51
N PRO A 120 -13.48 8.88 -20.61
CA PRO A 120 -13.79 9.83 -19.55
C PRO A 120 -14.20 9.11 -18.25
N MET A 121 -13.57 9.47 -17.14
CA MET A 121 -13.87 8.93 -15.81
C MET A 121 -14.12 10.06 -14.81
N PRO A 122 -14.92 9.84 -13.75
CA PRO A 122 -15.33 10.89 -12.81
C PRO A 122 -14.24 11.32 -11.82
N PHE A 123 -12.95 11.19 -12.17
CA PHE A 123 -11.84 11.55 -11.29
C PHE A 123 -11.43 13.02 -11.48
N SER A 124 -10.96 13.62 -10.39
CA SER A 124 -10.33 14.93 -10.38
C SER A 124 -8.93 14.83 -9.79
N PHE A 125 -8.01 15.62 -10.33
CA PHE A 125 -6.61 15.60 -9.93
C PHE A 125 -6.16 17.00 -9.46
N ASP A 126 -5.44 17.07 -8.34
CA ASP A 126 -4.82 18.30 -7.86
C ASP A 126 -3.45 18.06 -7.19
N THR A 127 -2.69 19.13 -6.99
CA THR A 127 -1.39 19.07 -6.31
C THR A 127 -1.06 20.43 -5.68
N ASP A 128 -0.30 20.41 -4.59
CA ASP A 128 0.31 21.59 -3.97
C ASP A 128 1.81 21.71 -4.30
N ILE A 129 2.35 20.80 -5.12
CA ILE A 129 3.74 20.81 -5.55
C ILE A 129 3.94 21.99 -6.52
N SER A 130 4.79 22.94 -6.13
CA SER A 130 5.12 24.13 -6.92
C SER A 130 6.33 23.92 -7.85
N LEU A 131 6.94 22.73 -7.85
CA LEU A 131 8.10 22.40 -8.67
C LEU A 131 7.74 22.25 -10.14
N THR A 132 8.75 22.44 -10.99
CA THR A 132 8.70 22.09 -12.42
C THR A 132 9.45 20.79 -12.66
N GLY A 133 8.96 19.98 -13.60
CA GLY A 133 9.53 18.68 -13.92
C GLY A 133 9.06 18.18 -15.28
N THR A 134 9.12 16.87 -15.46
CA THR A 134 8.66 16.21 -16.67
C THR A 134 7.75 15.04 -16.35
N LEU A 135 6.74 14.82 -17.18
CA LEU A 135 5.90 13.63 -17.20
C LEU A 135 5.97 13.08 -18.62
N THR A 136 6.63 11.93 -18.77
CA THR A 136 6.83 11.28 -20.07
C THR A 136 6.51 9.82 -19.94
N THR A 137 5.39 9.39 -20.53
CA THR A 137 4.91 8.01 -20.42
C THR A 137 4.52 7.47 -21.78
N GLY A 138 4.73 6.17 -21.98
CA GLY A 138 4.15 5.42 -23.09
C GLY A 138 2.66 5.14 -22.89
N ARG A 139 2.17 4.09 -23.55
CA ARG A 139 0.79 3.60 -23.36
C ARG A 139 0.69 2.76 -22.09
N MET A 140 0.05 3.30 -21.08
CA MET A 140 -0.12 2.64 -19.78
C MET A 140 -1.41 3.10 -19.09
N ASN A 141 -1.80 2.45 -17.99
CA ASN A 141 -2.96 2.92 -17.24
C ASN A 141 -2.64 4.18 -16.40
N PRO A 142 -3.63 5.01 -16.05
CA PRO A 142 -3.42 6.22 -15.25
C PRO A 142 -2.69 6.00 -13.91
N VAL A 143 -2.87 4.86 -13.24
CA VAL A 143 -2.14 4.57 -11.98
C VAL A 143 -0.65 4.41 -12.25
N GLN A 144 -0.28 3.70 -13.32
CA GLN A 144 1.12 3.62 -13.75
C GLN A 144 1.66 4.99 -14.17
N ALA A 145 0.89 5.80 -14.89
CA ALA A 145 1.33 7.14 -15.28
C ALA A 145 1.60 8.05 -14.06
N LEU A 146 0.90 7.83 -12.94
CA LEU A 146 1.16 8.53 -11.69
C LEU A 146 2.38 7.98 -10.94
N LEU A 147 2.56 6.66 -10.91
CA LEU A 147 3.36 5.99 -9.88
C LEU A 147 4.44 5.03 -10.39
N SER A 148 4.53 4.76 -11.69
CA SER A 148 5.49 3.79 -12.23
C SER A 148 6.93 4.16 -11.87
N ASP A 149 7.72 3.16 -11.50
CA ASP A 149 9.16 3.24 -11.25
C ASP A 149 9.99 2.87 -12.49
N ASP A 150 9.36 2.26 -13.51
CA ASP A 150 9.94 1.91 -14.82
C ASP A 150 10.97 2.94 -15.34
N ASP A 151 12.14 2.45 -15.73
CA ASP A 151 13.27 3.25 -16.22
C ASP A 151 13.00 3.90 -17.58
N GLU A 152 12.10 3.31 -18.38
CA GLU A 152 11.74 3.85 -19.70
C GLU A 152 10.65 4.93 -19.63
N ALA A 153 10.08 5.18 -18.44
CA ALA A 153 9.06 6.19 -18.22
C ALA A 153 9.43 7.15 -17.08
N THR A 154 8.99 8.40 -17.20
CA THR A 154 8.98 9.35 -16.09
C THR A 154 7.53 9.54 -15.66
N SER A 155 7.10 8.75 -14.67
CA SER A 155 5.78 8.91 -14.03
C SER A 155 5.69 10.24 -13.28
N PHE A 156 4.48 10.61 -12.85
CA PHE A 156 4.29 11.86 -12.11
C PHE A 156 5.16 11.91 -10.85
N VAL A 157 5.12 10.88 -10.01
CA VAL A 157 5.90 10.84 -8.76
C VAL A 157 7.40 10.78 -9.04
N LYS A 158 7.84 10.12 -10.13
CA LYS A 158 9.27 10.12 -10.52
C LYS A 158 9.75 11.51 -10.98
N GLY A 159 8.89 12.24 -11.71
CA GLY A 159 9.21 13.56 -12.25
C GLY A 159 9.07 14.73 -11.27
N TYR A 160 8.17 14.62 -10.30
CA TYR A 160 7.80 15.73 -9.39
C TYR A 160 7.93 15.38 -7.90
N GLY A 161 8.08 14.10 -7.56
CA GLY A 161 7.98 13.61 -6.19
C GLY A 161 6.53 13.56 -5.67
N GLY A 162 6.40 13.52 -4.35
CA GLY A 162 5.15 13.67 -3.65
C GLY A 162 4.46 12.38 -3.22
N GLU A 163 3.39 12.58 -2.46
CA GLU A 163 2.67 11.57 -1.70
C GLU A 163 1.17 11.66 -2.05
N LEU A 164 0.57 10.52 -2.41
CA LEU A 164 -0.80 10.43 -2.83
C LEU A 164 -1.77 10.55 -1.65
N LEU A 165 -2.72 11.47 -1.80
CA LEU A 165 -3.96 11.52 -1.04
C LEU A 165 -5.09 11.01 -1.94
N ARG A 166 -5.73 9.93 -1.51
CA ARG A 166 -6.89 9.33 -2.20
C ARG A 166 -8.14 9.61 -1.38
N ASP A 167 -9.08 10.38 -1.94
CA ASP A 167 -10.34 10.74 -1.27
C ASP A 167 -11.50 10.59 -2.26
N GLY A 168 -12.12 9.40 -2.26
CA GLY A 168 -13.10 9.02 -3.26
C GLY A 168 -12.57 9.20 -4.68
N PHE A 169 -13.26 10.02 -5.48
CA PHE A 169 -12.88 10.34 -6.86
C PHE A 169 -11.91 11.53 -6.97
N ARG A 170 -11.48 12.12 -5.84
CA ARG A 170 -10.45 13.15 -5.82
C ARG A 170 -9.11 12.50 -5.51
N VAL A 171 -8.12 12.79 -6.36
CA VAL A 171 -6.75 12.31 -6.22
C VAL A 171 -5.85 13.52 -6.13
N SER A 172 -5.19 13.70 -4.99
CA SER A 172 -4.21 14.77 -4.83
C SER A 172 -2.80 14.20 -4.70
N VAL A 173 -1.81 14.81 -5.36
CA VAL A 173 -0.40 14.51 -5.09
C VAL A 173 0.17 15.64 -4.24
N LYS A 174 0.49 15.37 -2.98
CA LYS A 174 0.96 16.35 -2.00
C LYS A 174 2.49 16.34 -1.91
N ALA A 175 3.11 17.49 -1.69
CA ALA A 175 4.54 17.55 -1.39
C ALA A 175 4.88 16.75 -0.12
N ALA A 176 4.01 16.82 0.88
CA ALA A 176 4.00 15.97 2.06
C ALA A 176 2.53 15.72 2.48
N LEU A 177 2.15 14.46 2.66
CA LEU A 177 0.79 14.04 2.98
C LEU A 177 0.45 14.24 4.46
N GLY A 178 1.43 14.01 5.32
CA GLY A 178 1.31 14.19 6.76
C GLY A 178 2.19 15.30 7.28
N GLN A 179 2.14 15.47 8.60
CA GLN A 179 2.81 16.54 9.33
C GLN A 179 3.36 16.02 10.66
N ASP A 180 4.21 16.81 11.31
CA ASP A 180 4.61 16.54 12.69
C ASP A 180 3.57 17.13 13.65
N ARG A 181 2.82 16.25 14.31
CA ARG A 181 1.79 16.60 15.30
C ARG A 181 2.32 16.55 16.74
N GLY A 182 3.60 16.26 16.95
CA GLY A 182 4.17 16.02 18.27
C GLY A 182 3.70 14.72 18.91
N VAL A 183 3.14 13.79 18.12
CA VAL A 183 2.69 12.49 18.62
C VAL A 183 3.90 11.64 18.98
N SER A 184 3.85 10.99 20.14
CA SER A 184 4.87 10.03 20.54
C SER A 184 4.25 8.71 20.99
N ILE A 185 4.81 7.61 20.49
CA ILE A 185 4.45 6.25 20.90
C ILE A 185 5.52 5.76 21.86
N ARG A 186 5.10 5.45 23.10
CA ARG A 186 6.04 5.26 24.22
C ARG A 186 5.85 3.92 24.91
N TYR A 187 6.97 3.27 25.22
CA TYR A 187 7.02 2.09 26.08
C TYR A 187 6.37 2.36 27.44
N GLY A 188 5.51 1.44 27.89
CA GLY A 188 4.74 1.59 29.14
C GLY A 188 3.56 2.57 29.06
N LYS A 189 3.23 3.07 27.86
CA LYS A 189 2.02 3.85 27.59
C LYS A 189 1.17 3.18 26.52
N ASN A 190 1.22 3.69 25.29
CA ASN A 190 0.46 3.22 24.14
C ASN A 190 1.20 2.15 23.31
N LEU A 191 2.52 2.00 23.49
CA LEU A 191 3.31 1.00 22.77
C LEU A 191 3.02 -0.42 23.28
N VAL A 192 2.44 -1.26 22.43
CA VAL A 192 2.14 -2.68 22.71
C VAL A 192 3.21 -3.59 22.12
N GLY A 193 3.62 -3.30 20.87
CA GLY A 193 4.65 -4.03 20.14
C GLY A 193 5.60 -3.06 19.44
N LEU A 194 6.88 -3.41 19.40
CA LEU A 194 7.91 -2.67 18.68
C LEU A 194 8.89 -3.65 18.06
N GLU A 195 8.99 -3.63 16.75
CA GLU A 195 10.03 -4.34 16.00
C GLU A 195 10.85 -3.30 15.23
N VAL A 196 12.16 -3.29 15.46
CA VAL A 196 13.10 -2.40 14.75
C VAL A 196 14.02 -3.28 13.92
N THR A 197 13.97 -3.10 12.61
CA THR A 197 14.88 -3.73 11.66
C THR A 197 15.84 -2.66 11.14
N GLU A 198 17.13 -2.93 11.26
CA GLU A 198 18.20 -2.12 10.71
C GLU A 198 18.97 -2.96 9.68
N ASP A 199 19.09 -2.45 8.46
CA ASP A 199 19.73 -3.16 7.36
C ASP A 199 20.77 -2.26 6.65
N GLU A 200 22.04 -2.69 6.73
CA GLU A 200 23.18 -2.04 6.09
C GLU A 200 23.53 -2.61 4.70
N SER A 201 22.75 -3.55 4.18
CA SER A 201 23.05 -4.28 2.94
C SER A 201 23.12 -3.36 1.71
N GLU A 202 22.30 -2.29 1.69
CA GLU A 202 22.21 -1.33 0.58
C GLU A 202 22.98 -0.03 0.82
N VAL A 203 23.76 0.06 1.90
CA VAL A 203 24.53 1.25 2.26
C VAL A 203 25.64 1.52 1.25
N LYS A 204 25.83 2.80 0.88
CA LYS A 204 26.82 3.28 -0.08
C LYS A 204 27.62 4.41 0.54
N THR A 205 28.79 4.10 1.11
CA THR A 205 29.67 5.11 1.73
C THR A 205 30.77 5.63 0.83
N ARG A 206 31.00 5.01 -0.33
CA ARG A 206 31.89 5.52 -1.37
C ARG A 206 31.27 5.32 -2.75
N ILE A 207 31.06 6.39 -3.50
CA ILE A 207 30.47 6.33 -4.84
C ILE A 207 31.57 6.65 -5.87
N ILE A 208 31.89 5.68 -6.71
CA ILE A 208 32.81 5.85 -7.83
C ILE A 208 31.98 6.14 -9.08
N CYS A 209 32.08 7.36 -9.58
CA CYS A 209 31.36 7.84 -10.75
C CYS A 209 32.23 7.68 -12.00
N TYR A 210 31.65 7.11 -13.06
CA TYR A 210 32.21 7.08 -14.40
C TYR A 210 31.27 7.84 -15.33
N GLY A 211 31.78 8.88 -15.98
CA GLY A 211 31.03 9.67 -16.96
C GLY A 211 31.81 9.81 -18.25
N LYS A 212 31.25 10.58 -19.19
CA LYS A 212 31.94 10.92 -20.44
C LYS A 212 33.30 11.56 -20.14
N ASN A 213 34.37 10.88 -20.56
CA ASN A 213 35.77 11.31 -20.47
C ASN A 213 36.34 11.44 -19.05
N GLY A 214 35.82 10.76 -18.04
CA GLY A 214 36.44 10.83 -16.71
C GLY A 214 35.78 9.99 -15.62
N SER A 215 36.41 10.01 -14.45
CA SER A 215 35.89 9.41 -13.23
C SER A 215 36.12 10.33 -12.04
N VAL A 216 35.19 10.33 -11.09
CA VAL A 216 35.32 11.04 -9.80
C VAL A 216 34.84 10.14 -8.68
N THR A 217 35.43 10.26 -7.49
CA THR A 217 35.02 9.51 -6.31
C THR A 217 34.45 10.48 -5.29
N LEU A 218 33.25 10.16 -4.79
CA LEU A 218 32.65 10.83 -3.65
C LEU A 218 32.74 9.91 -2.44
N GLU A 219 33.05 10.48 -1.29
CA GLU A 219 33.12 9.78 0.00
C GLU A 219 32.08 10.36 0.94
N SER A 220 31.36 9.47 1.62
CA SER A 220 30.44 9.83 2.68
C SER A 220 31.19 10.29 3.93
N PRO A 221 30.66 11.26 4.68
CA PRO A 221 31.11 11.57 6.05
C PRO A 221 31.07 10.35 7.00
N HIS A 222 30.18 9.38 6.75
CA HIS A 222 29.97 8.16 7.53
C HIS A 222 30.92 7.01 7.15
N LEU A 223 31.90 7.23 6.29
CA LEU A 223 32.83 6.18 5.85
C LEU A 223 33.56 5.48 7.00
N GLY A 224 33.84 6.20 8.10
CA GLY A 224 34.48 5.67 9.30
C GLY A 224 33.57 4.85 10.22
N ASP A 225 32.25 4.90 10.02
CA ASP A 225 31.27 4.18 10.85
C ASP A 225 31.21 2.69 10.48
N TYR A 226 31.80 2.31 9.33
CA TYR A 226 31.81 0.95 8.80
C TYR A 226 33.21 0.36 8.80
N ILE A 227 33.30 -0.96 9.01
CA ILE A 227 34.57 -1.71 9.01
C ILE A 227 35.32 -1.52 7.69
N TYR A 228 34.59 -1.52 6.58
CA TYR A 228 35.11 -1.29 5.24
C TYR A 228 34.20 -0.33 4.48
N PRO A 229 34.74 0.53 3.59
CA PRO A 229 33.93 1.34 2.70
C PRO A 229 32.99 0.47 1.86
N LYS A 230 31.70 0.83 1.85
CA LYS A 230 30.68 0.19 1.03
C LYS A 230 30.68 0.89 -0.33
N ILE A 231 31.38 0.29 -1.30
CA ILE A 231 31.66 0.91 -2.60
C ILE A 231 30.49 0.67 -3.56
N HIS A 232 29.94 1.75 -4.10
CA HIS A 232 28.97 1.74 -5.19
C HIS A 232 29.58 2.35 -6.45
N THR A 233 29.27 1.77 -7.61
CA THR A 233 29.73 2.25 -8.91
C THR A 233 28.55 2.83 -9.67
N LEU A 234 28.64 4.11 -10.05
CA LEU A 234 27.65 4.81 -10.87
C LEU A 234 28.28 5.10 -12.24
N THR A 235 27.73 4.51 -13.31
CA THR A 235 28.29 4.63 -14.66
C THR A 235 27.26 5.20 -15.63
N GLU A 236 27.59 6.35 -16.22
CA GLU A 236 26.73 7.09 -17.14
C GLU A 236 27.55 7.64 -18.32
N GLU A 237 27.83 6.78 -19.30
CA GLU A 237 28.77 7.07 -20.41
C GLU A 237 28.32 8.25 -21.30
N ASN A 238 27.03 8.58 -21.27
CA ASN A 238 26.45 9.64 -22.08
C ASN A 238 26.44 11.02 -21.39
N LYS A 239 26.60 11.07 -20.06
CA LYS A 239 26.54 12.30 -19.26
C LYS A 239 27.95 12.83 -18.97
N SER A 240 28.11 14.14 -18.82
CA SER A 240 29.38 14.73 -18.38
C SER A 240 29.72 14.28 -16.96
N ILE A 241 31.01 14.21 -16.60
CA ILE A 241 31.42 13.80 -15.25
C ILE A 241 30.79 14.67 -14.14
N SER A 242 30.55 15.95 -14.41
CA SER A 242 29.86 16.86 -13.47
C SER A 242 28.39 16.52 -13.25
N GLU A 243 27.69 16.02 -14.27
CA GLU A 243 26.29 15.59 -14.14
C GLU A 243 26.21 14.31 -13.31
N VAL A 244 27.08 13.33 -13.59
CA VAL A 244 27.15 12.08 -12.81
C VAL A 244 27.55 12.36 -11.36
N GLN A 245 28.45 13.30 -11.12
CA GLN A 245 28.82 13.74 -9.77
C GLN A 245 27.63 14.35 -9.01
N ALA A 246 26.79 15.14 -9.67
CA ALA A 246 25.60 15.73 -9.05
C ALA A 246 24.57 14.66 -8.69
N GLU A 247 24.40 13.63 -9.52
CA GLU A 247 23.53 12.48 -9.22
C GLU A 247 24.06 11.67 -8.03
N ALA A 248 25.37 11.42 -7.96
CA ALA A 248 25.98 10.77 -6.82
C ALA A 248 25.86 11.59 -5.53
N GLN A 249 26.01 12.92 -5.61
CA GLN A 249 25.79 13.80 -4.47
C GLN A 249 24.35 13.72 -3.99
N LYS A 250 23.38 13.68 -4.91
CA LYS A 250 21.97 13.52 -4.58
C LYS A 250 21.71 12.22 -3.82
N LEU A 251 22.32 11.10 -4.20
CA LEU A 251 22.20 9.83 -3.48
C LEU A 251 22.70 9.94 -2.02
N LEU A 252 23.83 10.62 -1.80
CA LEU A 252 24.35 10.88 -0.46
C LEU A 252 23.44 11.82 0.33
N ASP A 253 22.91 12.87 -0.31
CA ASP A 253 21.98 13.81 0.32
C ASP A 253 20.64 13.13 0.69
N GLU A 254 20.25 12.09 -0.06
CA GLU A 254 19.10 11.21 0.22
C GLU A 254 19.41 10.16 1.32
N GLY A 255 20.63 10.12 1.86
CA GLY A 255 21.01 9.29 3.00
C GLY A 255 21.34 7.84 2.63
N CYS A 256 21.81 7.57 1.39
CA CYS A 256 22.19 6.22 0.99
C CYS A 256 23.39 5.64 1.79
N ASP A 257 24.06 6.48 2.56
CA ASP A 257 25.24 6.19 3.38
C ASP A 257 24.92 5.84 4.85
N ILE A 258 23.62 5.71 5.18
CA ILE A 258 23.12 5.34 6.51
C ILE A 258 22.26 4.06 6.37
N PRO A 259 22.25 3.13 7.35
CA PRO A 259 21.46 1.91 7.26
C PRO A 259 19.96 2.23 7.16
N SER A 260 19.26 1.44 6.35
CA SER A 260 17.80 1.55 6.28
C SER A 260 17.19 1.06 7.59
N ILE A 261 16.21 1.80 8.11
CA ILE A 261 15.54 1.47 9.37
C ILE A 261 14.03 1.35 9.12
N ASN A 262 13.49 0.16 9.38
CA ASN A 262 12.05 -0.09 9.42
C ASN A 262 11.62 -0.32 10.87
N ILE A 263 10.56 0.36 11.31
CA ILE A 263 10.03 0.33 12.67
C ILE A 263 8.55 -0.07 12.60
N LYS A 264 8.24 -1.32 12.90
CA LYS A 264 6.85 -1.78 13.04
C LYS A 264 6.36 -1.53 14.45
N VAL A 265 5.18 -0.92 14.56
CA VAL A 265 4.62 -0.49 15.84
C VAL A 265 3.19 -0.98 15.98
N ASP A 266 2.97 -1.82 17.00
CA ASP A 266 1.63 -2.12 17.48
C ASP A 266 1.32 -1.15 18.62
N PHE A 267 0.21 -0.43 18.51
CA PHE A 267 -0.26 0.41 19.60
C PHE A 267 -1.77 0.30 19.75
N VAL A 268 -2.23 0.55 20.97
CA VAL A 268 -3.67 0.63 21.27
C VAL A 268 -4.02 2.09 21.50
N ALA A 269 -5.06 2.56 20.80
CA ALA A 269 -5.67 3.85 21.08
C ALA A 269 -6.29 3.83 22.49
N LEU A 270 -5.67 4.56 23.43
CA LEU A 270 -6.05 4.52 24.86
C LEU A 270 -7.32 5.32 25.18
N GLU A 271 -7.87 6.08 24.23
CA GLU A 271 -8.95 7.05 24.45
C GLU A 271 -10.26 6.42 24.94
N ARG A 272 -10.44 5.10 24.74
CA ARG A 272 -11.64 4.36 25.16
C ARG A 272 -11.56 3.72 26.53
N THR A 273 -10.46 3.87 27.27
CA THR A 273 -10.37 3.41 28.67
C THR A 273 -10.71 4.55 29.64
N VAL A 274 -11.63 4.30 30.57
CA VAL A 274 -12.17 5.33 31.51
C VAL A 274 -11.07 6.01 32.33
N GLU A 275 -9.94 5.31 32.53
CA GLU A 275 -8.79 5.77 33.30
C GLU A 275 -7.87 6.75 32.55
N TYR A 276 -8.01 6.91 31.22
CA TYR A 276 -7.07 7.66 30.38
C TYR A 276 -7.69 8.83 29.58
N ARG A 277 -8.87 9.32 29.97
CA ARG A 277 -9.53 10.48 29.33
C ARG A 277 -8.70 11.78 29.29
N GLU A 278 -7.70 11.91 30.17
CA GLU A 278 -6.79 13.07 30.18
C GLU A 278 -5.66 12.97 29.13
N TYR A 279 -5.56 11.85 28.41
CA TYR A 279 -4.56 11.59 27.37
C TYR A 279 -5.15 11.45 25.95
N ALA A 280 -6.30 12.10 25.70
CA ALA A 280 -7.05 12.14 24.44
C ALA A 280 -6.33 12.83 23.26
N VAL A 281 -5.01 12.66 23.15
CA VAL A 281 -4.13 13.26 22.14
C VAL A 281 -3.62 12.17 21.19
N LEU A 282 -4.13 10.94 21.27
CA LEU A 282 -3.52 9.76 20.65
C LEU A 282 -4.26 9.25 19.41
N GLU A 283 -5.41 9.83 19.05
CA GLU A 283 -6.17 9.44 17.85
C GLU A 283 -5.81 10.21 16.56
N GLU A 284 -4.90 11.18 16.56
CA GLU A 284 -4.53 11.92 15.33
C GLU A 284 -3.23 11.45 14.66
N VAL A 285 -2.96 10.16 14.59
CA VAL A 285 -1.88 9.66 13.71
C VAL A 285 -2.49 9.37 12.36
N PHE A 286 -2.00 9.99 11.28
CA PHE A 286 -2.43 9.68 9.92
C PHE A 286 -1.27 9.18 9.06
N LEU A 287 -1.60 8.51 7.96
CA LEU A 287 -0.64 8.17 6.92
C LEU A 287 0.17 9.41 6.50
N GLY A 288 1.49 9.27 6.45
CA GLY A 288 2.45 10.33 6.16
C GLY A 288 2.89 11.19 7.36
N ASP A 289 2.26 11.07 8.54
CA ASP A 289 2.63 11.87 9.72
C ASP A 289 4.00 11.43 10.27
N MET A 290 4.72 12.37 10.89
CA MET A 290 5.96 12.07 11.61
C MET A 290 5.66 11.75 13.06
N VAL A 291 6.10 10.59 13.54
CA VAL A 291 5.84 10.09 14.89
C VAL A 291 7.15 9.79 15.61
N THR A 292 7.24 10.16 16.88
CA THR A 292 8.41 9.82 17.71
C THR A 292 8.16 8.52 18.47
N VAL A 293 8.95 7.48 18.21
CA VAL A 293 8.93 6.23 18.97
C VAL A 293 9.97 6.29 20.08
N ILE A 294 9.56 6.00 21.31
CA ILE A 294 10.44 6.01 22.48
C ILE A 294 10.29 4.70 23.25
N ASN A 295 11.34 3.89 23.27
CA ASN A 295 11.43 2.71 24.12
C ASN A 295 12.60 2.85 25.10
N THR A 296 12.29 3.22 26.34
CA THR A 296 13.29 3.44 27.40
C THR A 296 14.01 2.17 27.82
N LYS A 297 13.40 0.99 27.66
CA LYS A 297 14.02 -0.30 28.00
C LYS A 297 15.10 -0.68 26.99
N MET A 298 14.91 -0.33 25.71
CA MET A 298 15.88 -0.54 24.63
C MET A 298 16.87 0.63 24.49
N GLY A 299 16.65 1.76 25.19
CA GLY A 299 17.40 3.00 24.94
C GLY A 299 17.14 3.57 23.55
N PHE A 300 15.98 3.26 22.95
CA PHE A 300 15.64 3.61 21.57
C PHE A 300 14.76 4.86 21.53
N GLN A 301 15.15 5.84 20.74
CA GLN A 301 14.34 7.01 20.42
C GLN A 301 14.60 7.44 18.98
N LYS A 302 13.60 7.34 18.11
CA LYS A 302 13.70 7.79 16.71
C LYS A 302 12.36 8.40 16.25
N GLN A 303 12.45 9.41 15.39
CA GLN A 303 11.30 9.94 14.67
C GLN A 303 11.23 9.24 13.31
N ALA A 304 10.06 8.78 12.92
CA ALA A 304 9.84 8.08 11.65
C ALA A 304 8.47 8.44 11.08
N LYS A 305 8.34 8.30 9.75
CA LYS A 305 7.09 8.59 9.03
C LYS A 305 6.16 7.39 9.08
N VAL A 306 4.86 7.63 9.20
CA VAL A 306 3.83 6.59 9.03
C VAL A 306 3.72 6.22 7.56
N ILE A 307 4.11 4.98 7.22
CA ILE A 307 4.16 4.49 5.84
C ILE A 307 3.06 3.48 5.52
N SER A 308 2.49 2.80 6.51
CA SER A 308 1.33 1.93 6.33
C SER A 308 0.51 1.81 7.61
N TYR A 309 -0.74 1.38 7.47
CA TYR A 309 -1.58 1.02 8.62
C TYR A 309 -2.58 -0.08 8.29
N GLU A 310 -3.01 -0.78 9.34
CA GLU A 310 -4.20 -1.63 9.35
C GLU A 310 -5.27 -1.03 10.28
N TRP A 311 -6.48 -0.81 9.75
CA TRP A 311 -7.58 -0.14 10.43
C TRP A 311 -8.80 -1.04 10.55
N ASN A 312 -9.31 -1.18 11.77
CA ASN A 312 -10.56 -1.87 12.03
C ASN A 312 -11.74 -0.92 11.82
N CYS A 313 -12.47 -1.08 10.73
CA CYS A 313 -13.58 -0.20 10.34
C CYS A 313 -14.79 -0.31 11.28
N LEU A 314 -14.90 -1.40 12.04
CA LEU A 314 -16.02 -1.63 12.96
C LEU A 314 -15.77 -1.02 14.33
N LEU A 315 -14.53 -1.13 14.81
CA LEU A 315 -14.12 -0.57 16.09
C LEU A 315 -13.65 0.88 15.96
N GLU A 316 -13.32 1.32 14.74
CA GLU A 316 -12.74 2.62 14.43
C GLU A 316 -11.43 2.84 15.20
N GLN A 317 -10.50 1.90 15.03
CA GLN A 317 -9.19 1.95 15.66
C GLN A 317 -8.11 1.27 14.80
N TYR A 318 -6.86 1.66 15.02
CA TYR A 318 -5.70 0.98 14.45
C TYR A 318 -5.51 -0.41 15.05
N ASN A 319 -5.26 -1.39 14.20
CA ASN A 319 -4.72 -2.69 14.60
C ASN A 319 -3.19 -2.65 14.56
N GLU A 320 -2.60 -2.03 13.54
CA GLU A 320 -1.16 -1.96 13.29
C GLU A 320 -0.81 -0.64 12.59
N VAL A 321 0.36 -0.07 12.89
CA VAL A 321 0.95 1.05 12.16
C VAL A 321 2.44 0.78 11.90
N GLU A 322 2.85 0.88 10.64
CA GLU A 322 4.24 0.76 10.25
C GLU A 322 4.86 2.15 10.08
N LEU A 323 6.01 2.34 10.72
CA LEU A 323 6.81 3.54 10.62
C LEU A 323 8.12 3.21 9.91
N GLY A 324 8.59 4.09 9.04
CA GLY A 324 9.86 3.85 8.38
C GLY A 324 10.37 5.05 7.60
N ASP A 325 11.57 4.86 7.06
CA ASP A 325 12.13 5.73 6.04
C ASP A 325 11.50 5.30 4.70
N PHE A 326 10.52 6.06 4.21
CA PHE A 326 9.77 5.69 3.01
C PHE A 326 10.68 5.65 1.78
N ILE A 327 10.80 4.47 1.16
CA ILE A 327 11.40 4.31 -0.17
C ILE A 327 10.25 4.13 -1.18
N PRO A 328 10.02 5.07 -2.11
CA PRO A 328 8.97 4.92 -3.12
C PRO A 328 9.29 3.73 -4.04
N THR A 329 8.66 2.59 -3.80
CA THR A 329 8.70 1.44 -4.72
C THR A 329 7.32 0.81 -4.81
N LEU A 330 6.75 0.80 -6.03
CA LEU A 330 5.43 0.21 -6.28
C LEU A 330 5.44 -1.30 -6.50
N ALA A 331 6.61 -1.93 -6.46
CA ALA A 331 6.78 -3.34 -6.83
C ALA A 331 5.89 -4.32 -6.02
N ALA A 332 5.43 -3.94 -4.81
CA ALA A 332 4.60 -4.81 -3.97
C ALA A 332 3.09 -4.74 -4.26
N SER A 333 2.57 -3.61 -4.75
CA SER A 333 1.12 -3.37 -4.87
C SER A 333 0.48 -4.04 -6.10
N VAL A 334 1.28 -4.44 -7.09
CA VAL A 334 0.82 -5.26 -8.23
C VAL A 334 0.83 -6.76 -7.91
N THR A 335 1.48 -7.19 -6.82
CA THR A 335 1.61 -8.60 -6.43
C THR A 335 0.63 -9.08 -5.35
N SER A 336 -0.17 -8.21 -4.71
CA SER A 336 -1.23 -8.64 -3.77
C SER A 336 -2.32 -9.47 -4.48
N GLY A 337 -2.71 -9.08 -5.70
CA GLY A 337 -3.58 -9.88 -6.56
C GLY A 337 -2.99 -11.24 -6.97
N VAL A 338 -1.65 -11.31 -7.08
CA VAL A 338 -0.93 -12.56 -7.36
C VAL A 338 -0.81 -13.44 -6.11
N LYS A 339 -0.69 -12.88 -4.90
CA LYS A 339 -0.70 -13.64 -3.63
C LYS A 339 -2.07 -14.25 -3.33
N SER A 340 -3.16 -13.51 -3.50
CA SER A 340 -4.52 -14.05 -3.33
C SER A 340 -4.90 -15.05 -4.42
N GLY A 341 -4.49 -14.81 -5.67
CA GLY A 341 -4.64 -15.75 -6.79
C GLY A 341 -3.77 -17.00 -6.65
N SER A 342 -2.54 -16.90 -6.17
CA SER A 342 -1.63 -18.04 -5.97
C SER A 342 -1.98 -18.87 -4.74
N LEU A 343 -2.47 -18.26 -3.66
CA LEU A 343 -3.02 -18.99 -2.50
C LEU A 343 -4.34 -19.69 -2.85
N ALA A 344 -5.22 -19.06 -3.65
CA ALA A 344 -6.44 -19.68 -4.12
C ALA A 344 -6.18 -20.80 -5.16
N SER A 345 -5.22 -20.59 -6.07
CA SER A 345 -4.85 -21.57 -7.10
C SER A 345 -4.08 -22.75 -6.50
N SER A 346 -3.16 -22.53 -5.56
CA SER A 346 -2.50 -23.62 -4.82
C SER A 346 -3.47 -24.40 -3.94
N ALA A 347 -4.44 -23.75 -3.29
CA ALA A 347 -5.52 -24.42 -2.56
C ALA A 347 -6.43 -25.24 -3.50
N TYR A 348 -6.73 -24.74 -4.71
CA TYR A 348 -7.50 -25.47 -5.71
C TYR A 348 -6.74 -26.67 -6.28
N ILE A 349 -5.44 -26.52 -6.59
CA ILE A 349 -4.58 -27.60 -7.08
C ILE A 349 -4.42 -28.68 -6.00
N ASN A 350 -4.25 -28.30 -4.74
CA ASN A 350 -4.20 -29.22 -3.61
C ASN A 350 -5.54 -29.93 -3.39
N ALA A 351 -6.67 -29.24 -3.51
CA ALA A 351 -7.99 -29.88 -3.42
C ALA A 351 -8.26 -30.85 -4.59
N ALA A 352 -7.88 -30.48 -5.82
CA ALA A 352 -8.05 -31.34 -7.00
C ALA A 352 -7.15 -32.59 -6.95
N SER A 353 -5.90 -32.44 -6.50
CA SER A 353 -4.98 -33.56 -6.29
C SER A 353 -5.43 -34.47 -5.14
N VAL A 354 -5.95 -33.92 -4.03
CA VAL A 354 -6.57 -34.71 -2.95
C VAL A 354 -7.82 -35.43 -3.44
N MET A 355 -8.69 -34.80 -4.24
CA MET A 355 -9.87 -35.48 -4.82
C MET A 355 -9.47 -36.59 -5.79
N THR A 356 -8.41 -36.39 -6.57
CA THR A 356 -7.89 -37.43 -7.49
C THR A 356 -7.29 -38.61 -6.72
N LEU A 357 -6.53 -38.34 -5.65
CA LEU A 357 -5.98 -39.36 -4.75
C LEU A 357 -7.09 -40.09 -3.98
N LEU A 358 -8.11 -39.37 -3.50
CA LEU A 358 -9.27 -39.97 -2.84
C LEU A 358 -10.04 -40.88 -3.81
N GLN A 359 -10.20 -40.45 -5.06
CA GLN A 359 -10.89 -41.23 -6.07
C GLN A 359 -10.06 -42.44 -6.54
N GLN A 360 -8.73 -42.32 -6.60
CA GLN A 360 -7.84 -43.48 -6.77
C GLN A 360 -7.93 -44.45 -5.59
N HIS A 361 -7.94 -43.94 -4.36
CA HIS A 361 -8.05 -44.77 -3.15
C HIS A 361 -9.42 -45.46 -3.04
N LEU A 362 -10.50 -44.81 -3.48
CA LEU A 362 -11.83 -45.40 -3.56
C LEU A 362 -11.98 -46.43 -4.68
N ASN A 363 -11.18 -46.32 -5.75
CA ASN A 363 -11.18 -47.25 -6.88
C ASN A 363 -10.09 -48.33 -6.79
N ASP A 364 -9.29 -48.34 -5.72
CA ASP A 364 -8.30 -49.37 -5.44
C ASP A 364 -8.98 -50.57 -4.79
N PHE A 365 -9.10 -51.67 -5.54
CA PHE A 365 -9.77 -52.90 -5.10
C PHE A 365 -8.97 -53.70 -4.06
N GLU A 366 -7.70 -53.34 -3.81
CA GLU A 366 -6.85 -53.91 -2.75
C GLU A 366 -6.85 -53.06 -1.48
N ASN A 367 -7.58 -51.93 -1.46
CA ASN A 367 -7.70 -51.07 -0.27
C ASN A 367 -8.49 -51.78 0.84
N PRO A 368 -7.94 -51.92 2.07
CA PRO A 368 -8.61 -52.61 3.19
C PRO A 368 -9.91 -51.90 3.67
N HIS A 369 -10.16 -50.67 3.22
CA HIS A 369 -11.39 -49.91 3.49
C HIS A 369 -12.33 -49.82 2.27
N HIS A 370 -12.04 -50.53 1.18
CA HIS A 370 -12.89 -50.56 -0.01
C HIS A 370 -14.23 -51.24 0.30
N VAL A 371 -15.32 -50.46 0.27
CA VAL A 371 -16.67 -50.96 0.54
C VAL A 371 -17.26 -51.47 -0.79
N THR A 372 -17.44 -52.77 -0.91
CA THR A 372 -18.09 -53.37 -2.08
C THR A 372 -19.60 -53.14 -2.03
N ALA A 373 -20.27 -53.07 -3.19
CA ALA A 373 -21.73 -52.89 -3.26
C ALA A 373 -22.52 -53.97 -2.48
N ALA A 374 -21.92 -55.14 -2.24
CA ALA A 374 -22.48 -56.21 -1.41
C ALA A 374 -22.47 -55.90 0.11
N GLN A 375 -21.55 -55.06 0.58
CA GLN A 375 -21.43 -54.65 2.00
C GLN A 375 -22.35 -53.48 2.38
N VAL A 376 -22.90 -52.77 1.39
CA VAL A 376 -23.84 -51.64 1.60
C VAL A 376 -25.31 -52.11 1.63
N GLN A 377 -25.58 -53.39 1.33
CA GLN A 377 -26.93 -53.97 1.28
C GLN A 377 -27.23 -55.01 2.38
N SER A 378 -26.38 -55.13 3.39
CA SER A 378 -26.67 -55.83 4.67
C SER A 378 -26.77 -54.82 5.80
#